data_AF-A0A7X0DX86-F1
#
_entry.id   AF-A0A7X0DX86-F1
#
_cell.length_a   1.000
_cell.length_b   1.000
_cell.length_c   1.000
_cell.angle_alpha   90.00
_cell.angle_beta   90.00
_cell.angle_gamma   90.00
#
_symmetry.space_group_name_H-M   'P 1'
#
loop_
_entity.id
_entity.type
_entity.pdbx_description
1 polymer ?
#
loop_
_entity_poly.entity_id
_entity_poly.type
_entity_poly.pdbx_seq_one_letter_code
_entity_poly.pdbx_strand_id
1 'polypeptide(L)'
;MRRNYRYLVFLLLVAAFHITLPACAAIQYTGVNGRIISPGNTGYYVDAAKGDDANTGTSRYKAWKTLKQVNSRIFSAGDRITIIGPAEFKESLFLVARGNSEKHIKLTFLKGTYDFYTETSFKRQFFISNTNDDAYTPKAIAIYIDSSRYVDIEAGGAKMVMRGKMIETCIDHSENIIIHGATYDYHRPTVSELQVLKTGDNFAELKIHPDSKYSIKDSMLTWEGESWRYNSISLWQVFNPATGNLQRTNINMDGLKYAETGNNLVRVYFKSNPGFKTGLIYQNRDITRDCTGIFLLRSKNLRLKNVHINFMHGMGVVSQFCQNITIDSVFVRPALNSGRTSAAWADVLHFSGCRGKIVITNSYLSGANDDAVNIHGTYLRIINKPLANQLLVRFMHNQTFGFEAFEQGDSIALIHAKSLLQYGTNVVSRVEKINDKDVLLTFKKPVTETMELNDVIENVTWTPEVYIAHDTIARIPTRGVLVTTRRKAIIEKNVFEGTNNSAISIADDAASWYESGMISNLLIRYNKFNLCGEPAIVIAPENTQSSTQKVHNHIVITQNIFNLSSPVAIAAKSSADISVVNNYFNLPGVAVKETDIVKFEDCADIHLSGNKISVKK
;
A
#
# COMPACT_ATOMS: atom_id res chain seq x y z
N MET A 1 58.98 -6.79 37.74
CA MET A 1 58.84 -6.77 39.22
C MET A 1 57.40 -7.13 39.58
N ARG A 2 57.26 -8.06 40.52
CA ARG A 2 56.02 -8.73 40.95
C ARG A 2 55.12 -7.86 41.84
N ARG A 3 53.86 -8.34 41.96
CA ARG A 3 52.88 -8.29 43.08
C ARG A 3 51.69 -7.37 42.84
N ASN A 4 50.48 -7.63 43.33
CA ASN A 4 49.69 -8.82 43.73
C ASN A 4 48.36 -8.24 44.26
N TYR A 5 47.25 -8.90 43.92
CA TYR A 5 45.88 -8.81 44.46
C TYR A 5 45.70 -8.32 45.91
N ARG A 6 44.60 -7.57 46.16
CA ARG A 6 43.62 -7.88 47.23
C ARG A 6 42.28 -7.16 47.06
N TYR A 7 41.23 -7.93 47.31
CA TYR A 7 39.79 -7.62 47.31
C TYR A 7 39.37 -6.65 48.43
N LEU A 8 38.32 -5.87 48.20
CA LEU A 8 37.35 -5.54 49.26
C LEU A 8 35.93 -5.33 48.68
N VAL A 9 35.01 -6.10 49.24
CA VAL A 9 33.56 -6.09 49.01
C VAL A 9 32.95 -4.87 49.69
N PHE A 10 32.06 -4.14 49.00
CA PHE A 10 31.07 -3.29 49.65
C PHE A 10 29.73 -3.44 48.94
N LEU A 11 28.78 -4.04 49.65
CA LEU A 11 27.37 -4.14 49.35
C LEU A 11 26.68 -3.34 50.46
N LEU A 12 25.82 -2.37 50.12
CA LEU A 12 24.50 -2.18 50.75
C LEU A 12 23.79 -0.91 50.23
N LEU A 13 22.54 -1.15 49.82
CA LEU A 13 21.33 -0.33 49.96
C LEU A 13 21.21 0.98 49.17
N VAL A 14 20.67 0.85 47.95
CA VAL A 14 19.70 1.82 47.43
C VAL A 14 18.35 1.13 47.38
N ALA A 15 17.45 1.54 48.27
CA ALA A 15 16.06 1.13 48.27
C ALA A 15 15.38 1.66 46.99
N ALA A 16 15.12 0.78 46.04
CA ALA A 16 14.28 1.09 44.90
C ALA A 16 12.81 1.13 45.35
N PHE A 17 12.23 2.32 45.42
CA PHE A 17 10.78 2.48 45.37
C PHE A 17 10.33 1.97 43.99
N HIS A 18 9.91 0.71 43.92
CA HIS A 18 9.10 0.22 42.82
C HIS A 18 7.71 0.82 42.95
N ILE A 19 7.49 1.95 42.28
CA ILE A 19 6.15 2.34 41.88
C ILE A 19 5.72 1.29 40.86
N THR A 20 5.01 0.27 41.33
CA THR A 20 4.27 -0.65 40.47
C THR A 20 3.20 0.17 39.76
N LEU A 21 3.49 0.60 38.53
CA LEU A 21 2.44 1.03 37.61
C LEU A 21 1.46 -0.15 37.49
N PRO A 22 0.14 0.07 37.63
CA PRO A 22 -0.82 -1.00 37.51
C PRO A 22 -0.67 -1.61 36.11
N ALA A 23 -0.40 -2.91 36.05
CA ALA A 23 -0.46 -3.67 34.81
C ALA A 23 -1.85 -3.45 34.22
N CYS A 24 -1.93 -2.69 33.13
CA CYS A 24 -3.17 -2.51 32.40
C CYS A 24 -3.56 -3.90 31.89
N ALA A 25 -4.58 -4.51 32.47
CA ALA A 25 -5.08 -5.80 32.01
C ALA A 25 -5.45 -5.66 30.52
N ALA A 26 -4.76 -6.39 29.66
CA ALA A 26 -5.08 -6.39 28.23
C ALA A 26 -6.54 -6.80 28.07
N ILE A 27 -7.33 -5.98 27.36
CA ILE A 27 -8.70 -6.36 26.98
C ILE A 27 -8.59 -7.65 26.16
N GLN A 28 -9.12 -8.75 26.70
CA GLN A 28 -9.14 -10.03 26.00
C GLN A 28 -10.37 -10.06 25.09
N TYR A 29 -10.15 -10.00 23.77
CA TYR A 29 -11.22 -10.15 22.79
C TYR A 29 -11.73 -11.58 22.82
N THR A 30 -13.06 -11.75 22.84
CA THR A 30 -13.69 -13.06 22.80
C THR A 30 -13.38 -13.74 21.47
N GLY A 31 -12.68 -14.87 21.53
CA GLY A 31 -12.45 -15.72 20.35
C GLY A 31 -13.78 -16.13 19.71
N VAL A 32 -13.79 -16.32 18.39
CA VAL A 32 -15.03 -16.50 17.60
C VAL A 32 -15.94 -17.60 18.16
N ASN A 33 -15.37 -18.72 18.63
CA ASN A 33 -16.13 -19.85 19.19
C ASN A 33 -16.85 -19.53 20.52
N GLY A 34 -16.41 -18.51 21.25
CA GLY A 34 -17.02 -18.09 22.51
C GLY A 34 -18.04 -16.96 22.36
N ARG A 35 -18.33 -16.52 21.13
CA ARG A 35 -19.22 -15.39 20.87
C ARG A 35 -20.69 -15.80 20.85
N ILE A 36 -21.54 -14.90 21.30
CA ILE A 36 -23.00 -15.08 21.32
C ILE A 36 -23.54 -14.89 19.90
N ILE A 37 -24.31 -15.85 19.40
CA ILE A 37 -24.96 -15.75 18.09
C ILE A 37 -26.22 -14.87 18.22
N SER A 38 -26.34 -13.88 17.35
CA SER A 38 -27.52 -13.03 17.25
C SER A 38 -28.73 -13.82 16.70
N PRO A 39 -29.96 -13.54 17.14
CA PRO A 39 -31.17 -14.13 16.56
C PRO A 39 -31.42 -13.76 15.09
N GLY A 40 -30.73 -12.75 14.54
CA GLY A 40 -30.95 -12.26 13.18
C GLY A 40 -32.09 -11.25 13.09
N ASN A 41 -32.16 -10.51 11.97
CA ASN A 41 -33.13 -9.45 11.71
C ASN A 41 -33.28 -8.41 12.86
N THR A 42 -32.25 -8.24 13.68
CA THR A 42 -32.29 -7.42 14.89
C THR A 42 -31.52 -6.12 14.69
N GLY A 43 -32.08 -5.01 15.19
CA GLY A 43 -31.39 -3.72 15.22
C GLY A 43 -30.61 -3.56 16.52
N TYR A 44 -29.35 -3.16 16.45
CA TYR A 44 -28.45 -2.91 17.56
C TYR A 44 -27.88 -1.49 17.49
N TYR A 45 -27.67 -0.86 18.64
CA TYR A 45 -27.21 0.52 18.76
C TYR A 45 -26.04 0.62 19.73
N VAL A 46 -25.01 1.36 19.34
CA VAL A 46 -23.88 1.75 20.20
C VAL A 46 -23.85 3.28 20.27
N ASP A 47 -23.83 3.85 21.48
CA ASP A 47 -23.73 5.29 21.74
C ASP A 47 -22.70 5.49 22.87
N ALA A 48 -21.49 5.92 22.50
CA ALA A 48 -20.40 6.09 23.47
C ALA A 48 -20.68 7.17 24.52
N ALA A 49 -21.54 8.14 24.21
CA ALA A 49 -21.87 9.25 25.09
C ALA A 49 -23.00 8.88 26.08
N LYS A 50 -24.02 8.15 25.62
CA LYS A 50 -25.28 7.94 26.38
C LYS A 50 -25.62 6.47 26.67
N GLY A 51 -24.89 5.53 26.08
CA GLY A 51 -25.16 4.11 26.23
C GLY A 51 -24.75 3.54 27.59
N ASP A 52 -25.14 2.29 27.81
CA ASP A 52 -24.71 1.45 28.94
C ASP A 52 -24.58 -0.01 28.43
N ASP A 53 -23.47 -0.68 28.74
CA ASP A 53 -23.21 -2.05 28.28
C ASP A 53 -24.07 -3.11 28.98
N ALA A 54 -24.80 -2.73 30.03
CA ALA A 54 -25.85 -3.54 30.64
C ALA A 54 -27.17 -3.49 29.84
N ASN A 55 -27.31 -2.57 28.88
CA ASN A 55 -28.51 -2.48 28.05
C ASN A 55 -28.62 -3.64 27.04
N THR A 56 -29.83 -3.85 26.53
CA THR A 56 -30.09 -4.85 25.48
C THR A 56 -29.43 -4.50 24.14
N GLY A 57 -29.14 -3.24 23.88
CA GLY A 57 -28.63 -2.74 22.60
C GLY A 57 -29.71 -2.59 21.53
N THR A 58 -30.93 -3.11 21.75
CA THR A 58 -31.94 -3.30 20.69
C THR A 58 -32.83 -2.09 20.41
N SER A 59 -32.53 -0.96 21.06
CA SER A 59 -33.21 0.32 20.89
C SER A 59 -32.22 1.45 21.10
N ARG A 60 -32.40 2.57 20.40
CA ARG A 60 -31.58 3.78 20.57
C ARG A 60 -31.53 4.31 22.01
N TYR A 61 -32.58 4.06 22.81
CA TYR A 61 -32.66 4.49 24.22
C TYR A 61 -32.03 3.49 25.19
N LYS A 62 -31.70 2.30 24.67
CA LYS A 62 -31.04 1.20 25.38
C LYS A 62 -29.83 0.74 24.57
N ALA A 63 -29.04 1.70 24.10
CA ALA A 63 -27.83 1.45 23.34
C ALA A 63 -26.70 0.94 24.26
N TRP A 64 -25.78 0.17 23.70
CA TRP A 64 -24.52 -0.16 24.37
C TRP A 64 -23.62 1.05 24.42
N LYS A 65 -22.76 1.13 25.45
CA LYS A 65 -21.81 2.23 25.60
C LYS A 65 -20.56 1.98 24.77
N THR A 66 -20.10 0.74 24.74
CA THR A 66 -18.83 0.35 24.14
C THR A 66 -19.05 -0.65 23.01
N LEU A 67 -17.99 -0.97 22.27
CA LEU A 67 -18.00 -1.99 21.23
C LEU A 67 -17.90 -3.41 21.80
N LYS A 68 -17.74 -3.58 23.12
CA LYS A 68 -17.66 -4.89 23.79
C LYS A 68 -18.76 -5.87 23.35
N GLN A 69 -19.99 -5.39 23.22
CA GLN A 69 -21.12 -6.22 22.83
C GLN A 69 -21.12 -6.57 21.34
N VAL A 70 -20.55 -5.70 20.48
CA VAL A 70 -20.28 -6.02 19.07
C VAL A 70 -19.18 -7.07 18.98
N ASN A 71 -18.10 -6.87 19.74
CA ASN A 71 -16.89 -7.69 19.75
C ASN A 71 -17.10 -9.10 20.32
N SER A 72 -18.18 -9.32 21.06
CA SER A 72 -18.53 -10.61 21.69
C SER A 72 -19.66 -11.35 20.98
N ARG A 73 -20.05 -10.91 19.78
CA ARG A 73 -21.17 -11.49 19.01
C ARG A 73 -20.78 -11.99 17.62
N ILE A 74 -21.55 -12.97 17.16
CA ILE A 74 -21.65 -13.36 15.74
C ILE A 74 -23.00 -12.84 15.25
N PHE A 75 -22.98 -11.88 14.34
CA PHE A 75 -24.20 -11.31 13.77
C PHE A 75 -24.79 -12.24 12.71
N SER A 76 -26.10 -12.31 12.66
CA SER A 76 -26.87 -13.20 11.80
C SER A 76 -27.56 -12.41 10.70
N ALA A 77 -27.99 -13.10 9.64
CA ALA A 77 -28.60 -12.48 8.47
C ALA A 77 -29.72 -11.48 8.82
N GLY A 78 -29.68 -10.30 8.19
CA GLY A 78 -30.63 -9.20 8.38
C GLY A 78 -30.39 -8.31 9.60
N ASP A 79 -29.35 -8.58 10.40
CA ASP A 79 -28.99 -7.70 11.52
C ASP A 79 -28.53 -6.32 11.04
N ARG A 80 -28.78 -5.31 11.88
CA ARG A 80 -28.38 -3.92 11.65
C ARG A 80 -27.68 -3.41 12.90
N ILE A 81 -26.46 -2.91 12.77
CA ILE A 81 -25.67 -2.35 13.86
C ILE A 81 -25.47 -0.87 13.54
N THR A 82 -25.90 0.02 14.42
CA THR A 82 -25.77 1.46 14.26
C THR A 82 -24.84 2.02 15.33
N ILE A 83 -23.70 2.58 14.89
CA ILE A 83 -22.77 3.31 15.74
C ILE A 83 -23.14 4.79 15.69
N ILE A 84 -23.51 5.36 16.83
CA ILE A 84 -23.91 6.75 16.98
C ILE A 84 -22.67 7.57 17.36
N GLY A 85 -22.29 8.48 16.47
CA GLY A 85 -21.15 9.38 16.66
C GLY A 85 -21.54 10.80 17.08
N PRO A 86 -20.55 11.66 17.39
CA PRO A 86 -19.12 11.33 17.45
C PRO A 86 -18.76 10.40 18.62
N ALA A 87 -17.66 9.66 18.52
CA ALA A 87 -17.23 8.74 19.56
C ALA A 87 -15.70 8.56 19.59
N GLU A 88 -15.19 8.16 20.75
CA GLU A 88 -13.80 7.77 20.94
C GLU A 88 -13.76 6.31 21.40
N PHE A 89 -13.02 5.48 20.68
CA PHE A 89 -12.89 4.06 20.96
C PHE A 89 -11.45 3.69 21.29
N LYS A 90 -11.25 3.18 22.50
CA LYS A 90 -9.98 2.56 22.92
C LYS A 90 -9.86 1.11 22.46
N GLU A 91 -10.97 0.51 22.06
CA GLU A 91 -11.05 -0.84 21.53
C GLU A 91 -11.30 -0.81 20.02
N SER A 92 -11.00 -1.92 19.36
CA SER A 92 -11.33 -2.14 17.96
C SER A 92 -12.80 -2.45 17.80
N LEU A 93 -13.36 -2.12 16.64
CA LEU A 93 -14.57 -2.77 16.16
C LEU A 93 -14.18 -4.10 15.53
N PHE A 94 -14.44 -5.21 16.21
CA PHE A 94 -14.16 -6.56 15.73
C PHE A 94 -15.45 -7.31 15.39
N LEU A 95 -15.85 -7.23 14.11
CA LEU A 95 -17.06 -7.85 13.58
C LEU A 95 -16.81 -9.29 13.10
N VAL A 96 -17.74 -10.19 13.47
CA VAL A 96 -17.95 -11.47 12.79
C VAL A 96 -19.42 -11.56 12.40
N ALA A 97 -19.70 -11.78 11.12
CA ALA A 97 -21.04 -11.60 10.54
C ALA A 97 -21.38 -12.71 9.52
N ARG A 98 -22.52 -13.38 9.70
CA ARG A 98 -22.98 -14.51 8.88
C ARG A 98 -24.25 -14.15 8.10
N GLY A 99 -24.14 -13.17 7.20
CA GLY A 99 -25.22 -12.79 6.30
C GLY A 99 -25.47 -13.78 5.16
N ASN A 100 -26.40 -13.46 4.28
CA ASN A 100 -26.65 -14.17 3.02
C ASN A 100 -27.12 -13.19 1.92
N SER A 101 -27.26 -13.67 0.69
CA SER A 101 -27.62 -12.85 -0.48
C SER A 101 -29.01 -12.20 -0.40
N GLU A 102 -29.92 -12.70 0.42
CA GLU A 102 -31.26 -12.12 0.61
C GLU A 102 -31.27 -11.08 1.73
N LYS A 103 -30.43 -11.28 2.75
CA LYS A 103 -30.44 -10.54 4.01
C LYS A 103 -29.02 -10.23 4.44
N HIS A 104 -28.47 -9.17 3.86
CA HIS A 104 -27.20 -8.60 4.26
C HIS A 104 -27.26 -8.11 5.71
N ILE A 105 -26.10 -8.11 6.37
CA ILE A 105 -25.90 -7.46 7.66
C ILE A 105 -25.45 -6.03 7.37
N LYS A 106 -26.03 -5.06 8.07
CA LYS A 106 -25.67 -3.65 7.91
C LYS A 106 -24.89 -3.14 9.12
N LEU A 107 -23.72 -2.58 8.90
CA LEU A 107 -22.96 -1.82 9.90
C LEU A 107 -22.95 -0.35 9.49
N THR A 108 -23.71 0.48 10.20
CA THR A 108 -23.87 1.90 9.89
C THR A 108 -23.13 2.74 10.91
N PHE A 109 -22.25 3.63 10.44
CA PHE A 109 -21.72 4.73 11.23
C PHE A 109 -22.51 5.99 10.89
N LEU A 110 -23.15 6.60 11.88
CA LEU A 110 -23.79 7.90 11.67
C LEU A 110 -22.74 8.99 11.43
N LYS A 111 -23.17 10.12 10.86
CA LYS A 111 -22.28 11.27 10.64
C LYS A 111 -21.61 11.69 11.95
N GLY A 112 -20.28 11.82 11.92
CA GLY A 112 -19.48 12.18 13.09
C GLY A 112 -18.01 11.80 12.94
N THR A 113 -17.18 12.25 13.88
CA THR A 113 -15.79 11.82 13.98
C THR A 113 -15.69 10.66 14.97
N TYR A 114 -14.90 9.66 14.61
CA TYR A 114 -14.67 8.44 15.37
C TYR A 114 -13.17 8.26 15.56
N ASP A 115 -12.66 8.51 16.77
CA ASP A 115 -11.24 8.31 17.08
C ASP A 115 -11.01 6.87 17.52
N PHE A 116 -10.00 6.20 16.93
CA PHE A 116 -9.58 4.85 17.30
C PHE A 116 -8.18 4.87 17.87
N TYR A 117 -8.04 4.40 19.11
CA TYR A 117 -6.78 4.40 19.85
C TYR A 117 -6.09 3.03 19.88
N THR A 118 -4.76 3.04 20.02
CA THR A 118 -3.92 1.84 19.88
C THR A 118 -3.73 1.05 21.18
N GLU A 119 -3.94 1.64 22.36
CA GLU A 119 -3.53 1.06 23.64
C GLU A 119 -4.23 -0.27 23.93
N THR A 120 -5.56 -0.30 23.79
CA THR A 120 -6.39 -1.49 24.03
C THR A 120 -7.10 -2.02 22.78
N SER A 121 -6.67 -1.56 21.61
CA SER A 121 -7.08 -2.13 20.32
C SER A 121 -6.70 -3.61 20.23
N PHE A 122 -7.49 -4.37 19.49
CA PHE A 122 -7.14 -5.69 19.02
C PHE A 122 -5.86 -5.58 18.19
N LYS A 123 -4.90 -6.46 18.49
CA LYS A 123 -3.62 -6.54 17.80
C LYS A 123 -3.42 -7.95 17.28
N ARG A 124 -2.97 -8.07 16.03
CA ARG A 124 -2.65 -9.36 15.41
C ARG A 124 -1.36 -9.26 14.61
N GLN A 125 -0.53 -10.28 14.71
CA GLN A 125 0.63 -10.42 13.82
C GLN A 125 0.13 -10.81 12.41
N PHE A 126 0.62 -10.10 11.40
CA PHE A 126 0.38 -10.42 9.99
C PHE A 126 1.70 -10.39 9.22
N PHE A 127 1.82 -11.34 8.29
CA PHE A 127 2.73 -11.24 7.18
C PHE A 127 2.01 -10.55 6.02
N ILE A 128 2.45 -9.35 5.68
CA ILE A 128 1.82 -8.48 4.68
C ILE A 128 2.85 -8.22 3.59
N SER A 129 2.50 -8.56 2.35
CA SER A 129 3.35 -8.38 1.17
C SER A 129 3.89 -6.95 1.12
N ASN A 130 5.18 -6.83 0.83
CA ASN A 130 5.90 -5.58 0.66
C ASN A 130 5.97 -4.71 1.94
N THR A 131 5.54 -5.20 3.11
CA THR A 131 5.58 -4.46 4.40
C THR A 131 6.10 -5.27 5.59
N ASN A 132 6.98 -6.24 5.36
CA ASN A 132 7.49 -7.12 6.42
C ASN A 132 8.80 -6.64 7.08
N ASP A 133 9.12 -5.33 7.12
CA ASP A 133 10.31 -4.87 7.87
C ASP A 133 10.17 -5.17 9.38
N ASP A 134 8.94 -5.14 9.88
CA ASP A 134 8.57 -5.55 11.25
C ASP A 134 7.39 -6.54 11.23
N ALA A 135 7.63 -7.72 10.66
CA ALA A 135 6.60 -8.73 10.41
C ALA A 135 6.04 -9.39 11.69
N TYR A 136 6.84 -9.45 12.76
CA TYR A 136 6.51 -10.22 13.97
C TYR A 136 5.81 -9.38 15.04
N THR A 137 5.92 -8.05 14.99
CA THR A 137 5.19 -7.18 15.90
C THR A 137 3.69 -7.18 15.57
N PRO A 138 2.81 -7.52 16.55
CA PRO A 138 1.38 -7.44 16.37
C PRO A 138 0.93 -6.02 16.02
N LYS A 139 0.13 -5.89 14.97
CA LYS A 139 -0.36 -4.61 14.43
C LYS A 139 -1.73 -4.32 15.03
N ALA A 140 -1.91 -3.12 15.57
CA ALA A 140 -3.21 -2.63 16.01
C ALA A 140 -4.17 -2.52 14.82
N ILE A 141 -5.46 -2.79 15.03
CA ILE A 141 -6.49 -2.71 13.99
C ILE A 141 -7.66 -1.89 14.50
N ALA A 142 -8.11 -0.86 13.79
CA ALA A 142 -9.26 -0.06 14.22
C ALA A 142 -10.57 -0.80 13.95
N ILE A 143 -10.78 -1.23 12.70
CA ILE A 143 -11.96 -1.99 12.27
C ILE A 143 -11.49 -3.33 11.72
N TYR A 144 -11.86 -4.43 12.37
CA TYR A 144 -11.51 -5.78 11.96
C TYR A 144 -12.76 -6.60 11.60
N ILE A 145 -12.84 -7.04 10.35
CA ILE A 145 -13.91 -7.87 9.82
C ILE A 145 -13.30 -9.23 9.47
N ASP A 146 -13.64 -10.26 10.24
CA ASP A 146 -13.08 -11.60 10.09
C ASP A 146 -14.18 -12.61 9.74
N SER A 147 -13.87 -13.57 8.88
CA SER A 147 -14.69 -14.76 8.63
C SER A 147 -16.17 -14.42 8.38
N SER A 148 -16.39 -13.33 7.66
CA SER A 148 -17.68 -12.66 7.53
C SER A 148 -18.22 -12.73 6.12
N ARG A 149 -19.54 -12.67 5.97
CA ARG A 149 -20.17 -12.65 4.65
C ARG A 149 -21.40 -11.77 4.55
N TYR A 150 -21.58 -11.16 3.38
CA TYR A 150 -22.72 -10.30 3.03
C TYR A 150 -22.90 -9.16 4.04
N VAL A 151 -21.90 -8.28 4.10
CA VAL A 151 -21.85 -7.15 5.03
C VAL A 151 -21.77 -5.84 4.26
N ASP A 152 -22.71 -4.95 4.54
CA ASP A 152 -22.73 -3.58 4.01
C ASP A 152 -22.30 -2.62 5.13
N ILE A 153 -21.13 -2.01 4.98
CA ILE A 153 -20.61 -0.97 5.88
C ILE A 153 -20.98 0.40 5.29
N GLU A 154 -21.95 1.07 5.91
CA GLU A 154 -22.50 2.36 5.50
C GLU A 154 -21.96 3.46 6.42
N ALA A 155 -21.02 4.25 5.93
CA ALA A 155 -20.26 5.24 6.72
C ALA A 155 -20.31 6.65 6.12
N GLY A 156 -21.37 6.98 5.38
CA GLY A 156 -21.53 8.29 4.74
C GLY A 156 -21.48 9.44 5.74
N GLY A 157 -20.43 10.27 5.64
CA GLY A 157 -20.20 11.40 6.55
C GLY A 157 -19.54 11.03 7.88
N ALA A 158 -19.12 9.77 8.06
CA ALA A 158 -18.29 9.35 9.18
C ALA A 158 -16.80 9.55 8.86
N LYS A 159 -16.07 10.17 9.78
CA LYS A 159 -14.61 10.35 9.71
C LYS A 159 -13.93 9.47 10.76
N MET A 160 -13.25 8.43 10.32
CA MET A 160 -12.44 7.55 11.16
C MET A 160 -11.05 8.18 11.33
N VAL A 161 -10.67 8.50 12.56
CA VAL A 161 -9.40 9.16 12.89
C VAL A 161 -8.52 8.20 13.68
N MET A 162 -7.37 7.85 13.13
CA MET A 162 -6.42 6.95 13.79
C MET A 162 -5.55 7.71 14.79
N ARG A 163 -5.40 7.14 15.99
CA ARG A 163 -4.60 7.65 17.11
C ARG A 163 -3.38 6.76 17.36
N GLY A 164 -2.36 6.99 16.53
CA GLY A 164 -1.14 6.18 16.46
C GLY A 164 -1.08 5.29 15.22
N LYS A 165 0.00 4.51 15.06
CA LYS A 165 0.17 3.58 13.94
C LYS A 165 -0.76 2.37 14.11
N MET A 166 -1.65 2.14 13.15
CA MET A 166 -2.57 1.00 13.13
C MET A 166 -3.10 0.74 11.72
N ILE A 167 -3.65 -0.45 11.50
CA ILE A 167 -4.46 -0.79 10.32
C ILE A 167 -5.85 -0.15 10.52
N GLU A 168 -6.23 0.72 9.60
CA GLU A 168 -7.51 1.45 9.61
C GLU A 168 -8.70 0.50 9.45
N THR A 169 -8.59 -0.47 8.53
CA THR A 169 -9.60 -1.51 8.33
C THR A 169 -8.95 -2.77 7.80
N CYS A 170 -9.22 -3.92 8.42
CA CYS A 170 -8.80 -5.23 7.93
C CYS A 170 -10.03 -6.09 7.62
N ILE A 171 -10.10 -6.61 6.38
CA ILE A 171 -11.10 -7.60 5.95
C ILE A 171 -10.35 -8.91 5.69
N ASP A 172 -10.63 -9.92 6.50
CA ASP A 172 -9.89 -11.18 6.55
C ASP A 172 -10.85 -12.36 6.36
N HIS A 173 -10.48 -13.31 5.47
CA HIS A 173 -11.25 -14.52 5.16
C HIS A 173 -12.77 -14.29 4.97
N SER A 174 -13.13 -13.21 4.27
CA SER A 174 -14.52 -12.74 4.17
C SER A 174 -15.02 -12.67 2.73
N GLU A 175 -16.34 -12.68 2.54
CA GLU A 175 -16.97 -12.70 1.21
C GLU A 175 -18.13 -11.70 1.07
N ASN A 176 -18.22 -10.98 -0.04
CA ASN A 176 -19.30 -10.01 -0.32
C ASN A 176 -19.35 -8.90 0.76
N ILE A 177 -18.28 -8.10 0.82
CA ILE A 177 -18.14 -6.99 1.76
C ILE A 177 -18.08 -5.67 0.99
N ILE A 178 -18.90 -4.71 1.41
CA ILE A 178 -18.96 -3.36 0.83
C ILE A 178 -18.62 -2.33 1.90
N ILE A 179 -17.64 -1.46 1.63
CA ILE A 179 -17.40 -0.24 2.41
C ILE A 179 -17.88 0.95 1.56
N HIS A 180 -18.83 1.71 2.08
CA HIS A 180 -19.42 2.85 1.38
C HIS A 180 -19.37 4.13 2.23
N GLY A 181 -18.72 5.18 1.70
CA GLY A 181 -18.84 6.54 2.24
C GLY A 181 -17.88 6.92 3.37
N ALA A 182 -17.03 6.00 3.84
CA ALA A 182 -16.10 6.24 4.93
C ALA A 182 -15.04 7.29 4.55
N THR A 183 -14.68 8.15 5.52
CA THR A 183 -13.48 9.00 5.43
C THR A 183 -12.45 8.53 6.45
N TYR A 184 -11.20 8.32 6.03
CA TYR A 184 -10.08 7.94 6.89
C TYR A 184 -9.07 9.08 7.01
N ASP A 185 -8.53 9.26 8.21
CA ASP A 185 -7.51 10.27 8.51
C ASP A 185 -6.73 9.88 9.77
N TYR A 186 -5.68 10.64 10.08
CA TYR A 186 -4.90 10.48 11.31
C TYR A 186 -4.93 11.78 12.10
N HIS A 187 -5.01 11.69 13.43
CA HIS A 187 -4.82 12.87 14.26
C HIS A 187 -3.40 13.45 14.07
N ARG A 188 -2.41 12.56 13.97
CA ARG A 188 -1.03 12.88 13.69
C ARG A 188 -0.52 11.99 12.56
N PRO A 189 -0.59 12.47 11.30
CA PRO A 189 -0.01 11.76 10.16
C PRO A 189 1.48 11.47 10.36
N THR A 190 1.95 10.31 9.90
CA THR A 190 3.34 9.85 10.08
C THR A 190 4.31 10.41 9.04
N VAL A 191 3.81 11.16 8.06
CA VAL A 191 4.63 11.97 7.15
C VAL A 191 4.62 13.40 7.69
N SER A 192 5.78 13.89 8.11
CA SER A 192 5.95 15.26 8.59
C SER A 192 6.24 16.21 7.44
N GLU A 193 5.70 17.42 7.50
CA GLU A 193 5.82 18.42 6.45
C GLU A 193 6.43 19.71 6.99
N LEU A 194 7.32 20.32 6.21
CA LEU A 194 7.87 21.64 6.49
C LEU A 194 7.99 22.46 5.21
N GLN A 195 7.72 23.77 5.30
CA GLN A 195 7.92 24.70 4.20
C GLN A 195 9.22 25.47 4.41
N VAL A 196 10.03 25.64 3.37
CA VAL A 196 11.19 26.54 3.41
C VAL A 196 10.72 27.96 3.15
N LEU A 197 10.81 28.83 4.15
CA LEU A 197 10.42 30.24 4.05
C LEU A 197 11.51 31.09 3.38
N LYS A 198 12.77 30.80 3.70
CA LYS A 198 13.94 31.51 3.19
C LYS A 198 15.20 30.66 3.34
N THR A 199 16.15 30.82 2.42
CA THR A 199 17.52 30.30 2.53
C THR A 199 18.52 31.44 2.67
N GLY A 200 19.56 31.25 3.48
CA GLY A 200 20.78 32.05 3.51
C GLY A 200 22.01 31.17 3.22
N ASP A 201 23.21 31.73 3.33
CA ASP A 201 24.45 31.03 2.96
C ASP A 201 24.69 29.75 3.78
N ASN A 202 24.37 29.80 5.08
CA ASN A 202 24.62 28.72 6.04
C ASN A 202 23.38 28.33 6.86
N PHE A 203 22.18 28.72 6.42
CA PHE A 203 20.93 28.36 7.08
C PHE A 203 19.72 28.34 6.15
N ALA A 204 18.64 27.68 6.60
CA ALA A 204 17.30 27.87 6.07
C ALA A 204 16.28 28.08 7.20
N GLU A 205 15.31 28.95 6.97
CA GLU A 205 14.15 29.15 7.85
C GLU A 205 13.00 28.27 7.37
N LEU A 206 12.48 27.46 8.29
CA LEU A 206 11.50 26.43 8.04
C LEU A 206 10.24 26.74 8.85
N LYS A 207 9.08 26.56 8.22
CA LYS A 207 7.79 26.51 8.90
C LYS A 207 7.30 25.08 8.93
N ILE A 208 7.33 24.45 10.09
CA ILE A 208 6.82 23.09 10.26
C ILE A 208 5.29 23.14 10.25
N HIS A 209 4.64 22.19 9.58
CA HIS A 209 3.19 22.11 9.55
C HIS A 209 2.63 21.94 10.98
N PRO A 210 1.49 22.57 11.37
CA PRO A 210 0.96 22.44 12.74
C PRO A 210 0.64 21.01 13.18
N ASP A 211 0.19 20.17 12.24
CA ASP A 211 0.01 18.72 12.48
C ASP A 211 1.33 17.98 12.59
N SER A 212 2.45 18.60 12.22
CA SER A 212 3.78 18.01 12.35
C SER A 212 4.40 18.25 13.72
N LYS A 213 4.07 17.39 14.70
CA LYS A 213 4.65 17.44 16.05
C LYS A 213 6.13 17.00 16.03
N TYR A 214 6.96 17.74 16.76
CA TYR A 214 8.40 17.56 16.81
C TYR A 214 8.99 18.02 18.15
N SER A 215 10.22 17.62 18.42
CA SER A 215 11.09 18.22 19.43
C SER A 215 12.49 18.48 18.86
N ILE A 216 13.18 19.47 19.42
CA ILE A 216 14.59 19.76 19.12
C ILE A 216 15.38 19.63 20.42
N LYS A 217 16.27 18.64 20.48
CA LYS A 217 17.20 18.41 21.60
C LYS A 217 18.60 18.18 21.04
N ASP A 218 19.61 18.78 21.65
CA ASP A 218 21.00 18.73 21.18
C ASP A 218 21.14 19.07 19.68
N SER A 219 20.38 20.08 19.25
CA SER A 219 20.27 20.52 17.85
C SER A 219 19.74 19.49 16.85
N MET A 220 19.12 18.40 17.30
CA MET A 220 18.56 17.35 16.44
C MET A 220 17.04 17.45 16.37
N LEU A 221 16.49 17.44 15.14
CA LEU A 221 15.04 17.41 14.90
C LEU A 221 14.51 15.97 15.02
N THR A 222 13.62 15.76 15.99
CA THR A 222 12.89 14.50 16.20
C THR A 222 11.42 14.72 15.87
N TRP A 223 10.85 13.87 15.03
CA TRP A 223 9.41 13.83 14.76
C TRP A 223 8.70 12.96 15.78
N GLU A 224 7.52 13.38 16.21
CA GLU A 224 6.77 12.73 17.29
C GLU A 224 5.30 12.52 16.93
N GLY A 225 4.74 11.43 17.43
CA GLY A 225 3.32 11.12 17.40
C GLY A 225 2.94 10.11 18.49
N GLU A 226 1.69 9.66 18.48
CA GLU A 226 1.19 8.73 19.49
C GLU A 226 1.84 7.35 19.31
N SER A 227 2.64 6.95 20.30
CA SER A 227 3.39 5.69 20.33
C SER A 227 4.51 5.55 19.29
N TRP A 228 4.95 6.64 18.64
CA TRP A 228 6.09 6.61 17.73
C TRP A 228 6.91 7.91 17.76
N ARG A 229 8.22 7.78 17.52
CA ARG A 229 9.14 8.90 17.34
C ARG A 229 10.33 8.46 16.49
N TYR A 230 10.89 9.37 15.70
CA TYR A 230 12.11 9.09 14.94
C TYR A 230 12.87 10.38 14.62
N ASN A 231 14.19 10.28 14.49
CA ASN A 231 15.01 11.39 14.04
C ASN A 231 14.82 11.56 12.53
N SER A 232 14.80 12.81 12.05
CA SER A 232 14.70 13.06 10.62
C SER A 232 15.80 12.32 9.84
N ILE A 233 15.41 11.61 8.79
CA ILE A 233 16.30 10.80 7.94
C ILE A 233 16.57 11.47 6.59
N SER A 234 17.41 10.89 5.74
CA SER A 234 17.87 11.50 4.48
C SER A 234 16.92 11.37 3.29
N LEU A 235 15.97 10.42 3.28
CA LEU A 235 14.98 10.27 2.20
C LEU A 235 13.76 11.18 2.41
N TRP A 236 13.51 12.09 1.47
CA TRP A 236 12.42 13.07 1.53
C TRP A 236 11.65 13.11 0.20
N GLN A 237 10.47 13.72 0.25
CA GLN A 237 9.86 14.27 -0.96
C GLN A 237 9.89 15.79 -0.92
N VAL A 238 9.87 16.43 -2.09
CA VAL A 238 9.74 17.87 -2.22
C VAL A 238 8.59 18.21 -3.15
N PHE A 239 7.67 19.00 -2.64
CA PHE A 239 6.50 19.50 -3.35
C PHE A 239 6.69 20.98 -3.70
N ASN A 240 6.49 21.31 -4.96
CA ASN A 240 6.42 22.68 -5.44
C ASN A 240 4.95 23.13 -5.56
N PRO A 241 4.46 24.00 -4.65
CA PRO A 241 3.07 24.44 -4.68
C PRO A 241 2.73 25.28 -5.92
N ALA A 242 3.71 25.91 -6.57
CA ALA A 242 3.48 26.72 -7.77
C ALA A 242 3.23 25.87 -9.02
N THR A 243 3.82 24.68 -9.09
CA THR A 243 3.71 23.79 -10.27
C THR A 243 2.91 22.52 -10.00
N GLY A 244 2.62 22.19 -8.74
CA GLY A 244 2.00 20.94 -8.34
C GLY A 244 2.93 19.72 -8.42
N ASN A 245 4.22 19.92 -8.69
CA ASN A 245 5.19 18.84 -8.87
C ASN A 245 5.65 18.28 -7.50
N LEU A 246 5.61 16.95 -7.33
CA LEU A 246 6.11 16.23 -6.16
C LEU A 246 7.22 15.26 -6.59
N GLN A 247 8.43 15.40 -6.02
CA GLN A 247 9.61 14.61 -6.41
C GLN A 247 10.24 13.91 -5.21
N ARG A 248 10.88 12.75 -5.44
CA ARG A 248 11.86 12.19 -4.50
C ARG A 248 13.08 13.11 -4.43
N THR A 249 13.59 13.32 -3.21
CA THR A 249 14.83 14.06 -3.00
C THR A 249 15.59 13.48 -1.80
N ASN A 250 16.88 13.77 -1.74
CA ASN A 250 17.75 13.35 -0.65
C ASN A 250 18.31 14.61 0.02
N ILE A 251 18.15 14.73 1.34
CA ILE A 251 18.75 15.77 2.14
C ILE A 251 19.83 15.12 2.99
N ASN A 252 21.10 15.50 2.77
CA ASN A 252 22.17 15.04 3.64
C ASN A 252 21.96 15.62 5.05
N MET A 253 21.77 14.73 6.02
CA MET A 253 21.49 15.09 7.41
C MET A 253 22.76 15.45 8.20
N ASP A 254 23.94 15.13 7.64
CA ASP A 254 25.23 15.34 8.31
C ASP A 254 25.51 16.83 8.54
N GLY A 255 25.79 17.17 9.80
CA GLY A 255 26.12 18.53 10.20
C GLY A 255 24.94 19.51 10.21
N LEU A 256 23.70 19.04 9.99
CA LEU A 256 22.50 19.86 10.18
C LEU A 256 22.27 20.10 11.66
N LYS A 257 22.08 21.38 12.04
CA LYS A 257 21.73 21.77 13.40
C LYS A 257 20.43 22.55 13.41
N TYR A 258 19.46 22.10 14.18
CA TYR A 258 18.14 22.70 14.26
C TYR A 258 18.03 23.55 15.54
N ALA A 259 17.36 24.68 15.43
CA ALA A 259 16.98 25.53 16.55
C ALA A 259 15.56 26.06 16.35
N GLU A 260 14.74 25.97 17.38
CA GLU A 260 13.42 26.60 17.37
C GLU A 260 13.58 28.12 17.50
N THR A 261 12.90 28.86 16.63
CA THR A 261 12.93 30.33 16.58
C THR A 261 11.57 30.96 16.82
N GLY A 262 10.53 30.16 17.00
CA GLY A 262 9.15 30.59 17.27
C GLY A 262 8.17 29.43 17.11
N ASN A 263 6.87 29.71 17.27
CA ASN A 263 5.83 28.67 17.16
C ASN A 263 5.83 28.03 15.77
N ASN A 264 6.21 26.74 15.69
CA ASN A 264 6.42 25.99 14.44
C ASN A 264 7.44 26.63 13.48
N LEU A 265 8.28 27.54 13.97
CA LEU A 265 9.36 28.16 13.20
C LEU A 265 10.68 27.59 13.67
N VAL A 266 11.41 26.99 12.73
CA VAL A 266 12.68 26.32 12.98
C VAL A 266 13.71 26.86 12.02
N ARG A 267 14.90 27.15 12.51
CA ARG A 267 16.06 27.38 11.65
C ARG A 267 16.92 26.14 11.62
N VAL A 268 17.28 25.69 10.42
CA VAL A 268 18.31 24.66 10.20
C VAL A 268 19.60 25.35 9.76
N TYR A 269 20.71 25.02 10.41
CA TYR A 269 22.05 25.49 10.09
C TYR A 269 22.86 24.39 9.41
N PHE A 270 23.68 24.76 8.45
CA PHE A 270 24.54 23.86 7.68
C PHE A 270 25.80 24.59 7.19
N LYS A 271 26.86 23.84 6.87
CA LYS A 271 28.06 24.44 6.22
C LYS A 271 27.77 24.85 4.78
N SER A 272 27.05 23.99 4.06
CA SER A 272 26.60 24.20 2.68
C SER A 272 25.15 23.74 2.59
N ASN A 273 24.32 24.46 1.81
CA ASN A 273 22.91 24.13 1.69
C ASN A 273 22.73 22.71 1.10
N PRO A 274 22.12 21.75 1.85
CA PRO A 274 21.97 20.36 1.41
C PRO A 274 20.89 20.17 0.34
N GLY A 275 20.21 21.24 -0.10
CA GLY A 275 19.19 21.20 -1.15
C GLY A 275 17.87 21.87 -0.79
N PHE A 276 17.79 22.64 0.31
CA PHE A 276 16.62 23.43 0.66
C PHE A 276 16.40 24.57 -0.34
N LYS A 277 15.17 24.73 -0.82
CA LYS A 277 14.78 25.79 -1.77
C LYS A 277 13.57 26.55 -1.24
N THR A 278 13.68 27.87 -1.19
CA THR A 278 12.62 28.80 -0.77
C THR A 278 11.30 28.52 -1.50
N GLY A 279 10.20 28.50 -0.75
CA GLY A 279 8.84 28.29 -1.24
C GLY A 279 8.42 26.82 -1.34
N LEU A 280 9.36 25.86 -1.35
CA LEU A 280 9.04 24.44 -1.47
C LEU A 280 8.63 23.82 -0.13
N ILE A 281 7.82 22.77 -0.20
CA ILE A 281 7.38 21.97 0.95
C ILE A 281 8.10 20.63 0.92
N TYR A 282 8.74 20.26 2.01
CA TYR A 282 9.50 19.03 2.16
C TYR A 282 8.75 18.07 3.07
N GLN A 283 8.69 16.81 2.66
CA GLN A 283 7.99 15.72 3.35
C GLN A 283 9.03 14.71 3.86
N ASN A 284 9.03 14.43 5.16
CA ASN A 284 9.93 13.47 5.80
C ASN A 284 9.13 12.38 6.53
N ARG A 285 9.62 11.14 6.48
CA ARG A 285 8.97 9.98 7.11
C ARG A 285 10.04 8.98 7.57
N ASP A 286 9.74 8.23 8.62
CA ASP A 286 10.41 6.95 8.88
C ASP A 286 10.13 6.03 7.69
N ILE A 287 11.12 5.27 7.22
CA ILE A 287 11.01 4.40 6.02
C ILE A 287 10.77 2.94 6.35
N THR A 288 10.70 2.60 7.65
CA THR A 288 10.36 1.24 8.10
C THR A 288 8.94 0.88 7.63
N ARG A 289 8.81 -0.12 6.76
CA ARG A 289 7.53 -0.65 6.29
C ARG A 289 6.97 -1.64 7.32
N ASP A 290 6.24 -1.12 8.29
CA ASP A 290 5.74 -1.85 9.47
C ASP A 290 4.22 -2.04 9.48
N CYS A 291 3.45 -1.41 8.58
CA CYS A 291 2.00 -1.45 8.60
C CYS A 291 1.38 -1.19 7.22
N THR A 292 0.05 -1.24 7.15
CA THR A 292 -0.75 -0.79 6.02
C THR A 292 -2.01 -0.06 6.50
N GLY A 293 -2.59 0.81 5.68
CA GLY A 293 -3.84 1.51 5.96
C GLY A 293 -5.03 0.55 5.95
N ILE A 294 -5.44 0.06 4.77
CA ILE A 294 -6.53 -0.91 4.64
C ILE A 294 -5.96 -2.24 4.16
N PHE A 295 -6.24 -3.32 4.88
CA PHE A 295 -5.75 -4.66 4.55
C PHE A 295 -6.87 -5.60 4.14
N LEU A 296 -6.85 -6.06 2.90
CA LEU A 296 -7.77 -7.07 2.38
C LEU A 296 -7.01 -8.38 2.25
N LEU A 297 -7.39 -9.40 3.01
CA LEU A 297 -6.67 -10.66 3.11
C LEU A 297 -7.58 -11.83 2.81
N ARG A 298 -7.19 -12.71 1.87
CA ARG A 298 -7.86 -14.00 1.59
C ARG A 298 -9.38 -13.90 1.47
N SER A 299 -9.83 -12.82 0.84
CA SER A 299 -11.23 -12.42 0.81
C SER A 299 -11.74 -12.28 -0.63
N LYS A 300 -13.06 -12.35 -0.82
CA LYS A 300 -13.68 -12.41 -2.15
C LYS A 300 -14.86 -11.45 -2.30
N ASN A 301 -15.01 -10.86 -3.49
CA ASN A 301 -16.07 -9.93 -3.83
C ASN A 301 -16.09 -8.73 -2.87
N LEU A 302 -15.07 -7.88 -3.02
CA LEU A 302 -14.83 -6.72 -2.15
C LEU A 302 -15.09 -5.44 -2.91
N ARG A 303 -15.78 -4.49 -2.29
CA ARG A 303 -16.03 -3.17 -2.89
C ARG A 303 -15.74 -2.04 -1.92
N LEU A 304 -14.84 -1.13 -2.31
CA LEU A 304 -14.71 0.19 -1.70
C LEU A 304 -15.40 1.18 -2.64
N LYS A 305 -16.40 1.88 -2.11
CA LYS A 305 -17.20 2.85 -2.87
C LYS A 305 -17.25 4.20 -2.17
N ASN A 306 -17.01 5.28 -2.89
CA ASN A 306 -17.13 6.64 -2.34
C ASN A 306 -16.33 6.81 -1.02
N VAL A 307 -15.12 6.25 -0.99
CA VAL A 307 -14.25 6.29 0.20
C VAL A 307 -13.26 7.44 0.04
N HIS A 308 -13.09 8.22 1.10
CA HIS A 308 -12.10 9.30 1.16
C HIS A 308 -10.96 8.89 2.08
N ILE A 309 -9.72 9.02 1.64
CA ILE A 309 -8.55 8.77 2.48
C ILE A 309 -7.70 10.03 2.48
N ASN A 310 -7.74 10.74 3.61
CA ASN A 310 -7.01 11.98 3.80
C ASN A 310 -5.54 11.72 4.19
N PHE A 311 -5.31 10.64 4.94
CA PHE A 311 -3.99 10.13 5.23
C PHE A 311 -4.04 8.63 5.54
N MET A 312 -3.01 7.88 5.11
CA MET A 312 -2.77 6.47 5.41
C MET A 312 -1.29 6.22 5.78
N HIS A 313 -1.05 5.40 6.81
CA HIS A 313 0.29 5.02 7.25
C HIS A 313 0.72 3.65 6.68
N GLY A 314 1.99 3.52 6.32
CA GLY A 314 2.52 2.33 5.66
C GLY A 314 2.10 2.25 4.19
N MET A 315 2.01 1.03 3.65
CA MET A 315 1.35 0.82 2.35
C MET A 315 -0.14 1.15 2.45
N GLY A 316 -0.74 1.65 1.39
CA GLY A 316 -2.12 2.12 1.43
C GLY A 316 -3.17 1.04 1.58
N VAL A 317 -3.87 0.71 0.49
CA VAL A 317 -4.81 -0.41 0.44
C VAL A 317 -4.07 -1.63 -0.08
N VAL A 318 -3.64 -2.52 0.81
CA VAL A 318 -2.98 -3.78 0.43
C VAL A 318 -4.03 -4.89 0.30
N SER A 319 -4.12 -5.47 -0.89
CA SER A 319 -4.95 -6.63 -1.19
C SER A 319 -4.06 -7.83 -1.44
N GLN A 320 -4.14 -8.82 -0.56
CA GLN A 320 -3.28 -10.00 -0.55
C GLN A 320 -4.14 -11.26 -0.71
N PHE A 321 -3.89 -12.03 -1.78
CA PHE A 321 -4.62 -13.27 -2.09
C PHE A 321 -6.15 -13.10 -2.08
N CYS A 322 -6.63 -11.98 -2.63
CA CYS A 322 -8.05 -11.67 -2.74
C CYS A 322 -8.59 -11.96 -4.15
N GLN A 323 -9.90 -12.16 -4.25
CA GLN A 323 -10.61 -12.42 -5.52
C GLN A 323 -11.71 -11.40 -5.76
N ASN A 324 -11.76 -10.80 -6.95
CA ASN A 324 -12.78 -9.82 -7.36
C ASN A 324 -12.83 -8.59 -6.44
N ILE A 325 -12.16 -7.52 -6.85
CA ILE A 325 -12.04 -6.28 -6.07
C ILE A 325 -12.49 -5.12 -6.94
N THR A 326 -13.37 -4.28 -6.39
CA THR A 326 -13.84 -3.06 -7.05
C THR A 326 -13.52 -1.85 -6.17
N ILE A 327 -12.71 -0.95 -6.70
CA ILE A 327 -12.39 0.36 -6.16
C ILE A 327 -13.11 1.38 -7.03
N ASP A 328 -14.19 1.97 -6.51
CA ASP A 328 -15.07 2.86 -7.28
C ASP A 328 -15.26 4.19 -6.55
N SER A 329 -14.84 5.28 -7.17
CA SER A 329 -14.92 6.61 -6.57
C SER A 329 -14.16 6.69 -5.24
N VAL A 330 -12.89 6.26 -5.24
CA VAL A 330 -12.02 6.39 -4.07
C VAL A 330 -11.11 7.61 -4.23
N PHE A 331 -11.08 8.46 -3.21
CA PHE A 331 -10.38 9.74 -3.24
C PHE A 331 -9.28 9.76 -2.20
N VAL A 332 -8.04 9.51 -2.64
CA VAL A 332 -6.84 9.60 -1.81
C VAL A 332 -6.17 10.93 -2.07
N ARG A 333 -6.30 11.85 -1.13
CA ARG A 333 -5.75 13.21 -1.18
C ARG A 333 -5.89 13.86 0.18
N PRO A 334 -5.01 14.81 0.56
CA PRO A 334 -5.12 15.47 1.85
C PRO A 334 -6.47 16.16 2.01
N ALA A 335 -6.95 16.25 3.26
CA ALA A 335 -8.19 16.94 3.58
C ALA A 335 -8.14 18.39 3.07
N LEU A 336 -9.26 18.88 2.50
CA LEU A 336 -9.37 20.26 2.04
C LEU A 336 -9.06 21.23 3.18
N ASN A 337 -8.34 22.31 2.89
CA ASN A 337 -7.93 23.35 3.84
C ASN A 337 -7.05 22.87 5.01
N SER A 338 -6.57 21.62 5.01
CA SER A 338 -5.64 21.14 6.04
C SER A 338 -4.26 21.79 5.96
N GLY A 339 -3.86 22.29 4.79
CA GLY A 339 -2.49 22.74 4.50
C GLY A 339 -1.52 21.61 4.19
N ARG A 340 -1.95 20.35 4.34
CA ARG A 340 -1.17 19.14 4.07
C ARG A 340 -1.04 18.87 2.57
N THR A 341 0.07 18.23 2.20
CA THR A 341 0.39 17.89 0.81
C THR A 341 0.52 16.38 0.57
N SER A 342 0.71 15.59 1.62
CA SER A 342 0.79 14.13 1.57
C SER A 342 -0.46 13.45 2.15
N ALA A 343 -0.95 12.43 1.43
CA ALA A 343 -2.05 11.55 1.83
C ALA A 343 -1.64 10.09 2.00
N ALA A 344 -0.51 9.65 1.41
CA ALA A 344 -0.05 8.28 1.57
C ALA A 344 1.45 8.21 1.89
N TRP A 345 1.79 7.37 2.87
CA TRP A 345 3.17 7.14 3.30
C TRP A 345 3.99 6.30 2.31
N ALA A 346 3.35 5.42 1.53
CA ALA A 346 3.93 4.72 0.37
C ALA A 346 2.88 4.57 -0.75
N ASP A 347 2.72 3.36 -1.31
CA ASP A 347 1.79 3.06 -2.40
C ASP A 347 0.34 3.38 -1.99
N VAL A 348 -0.51 3.79 -2.93
CA VAL A 348 -1.93 4.03 -2.63
C VAL A 348 -2.76 2.74 -2.68
N LEU A 349 -2.72 2.03 -3.81
CA LEU A 349 -3.43 0.76 -4.00
C LEU A 349 -2.42 -0.33 -4.40
N HIS A 350 -2.34 -1.41 -3.64
CA HIS A 350 -1.33 -2.44 -3.83
C HIS A 350 -1.99 -3.83 -3.84
N PHE A 351 -1.79 -4.62 -4.89
CA PHE A 351 -2.45 -5.90 -5.10
C PHE A 351 -1.40 -6.98 -5.33
N SER A 352 -1.22 -7.85 -4.34
CA SER A 352 -0.23 -8.93 -4.34
C SER A 352 -0.94 -10.29 -4.38
N GLY A 353 -0.70 -11.04 -5.46
CA GLY A 353 -1.24 -12.39 -5.64
C GLY A 353 -2.77 -12.45 -5.68
N CYS A 354 -3.43 -11.45 -6.27
CA CYS A 354 -4.89 -11.42 -6.41
C CYS A 354 -5.40 -12.17 -7.67
N ARG A 355 -6.68 -12.54 -7.71
CA ARG A 355 -7.29 -13.23 -8.87
C ARG A 355 -8.69 -12.72 -9.23
N GLY A 356 -9.24 -13.27 -10.31
CA GLY A 356 -10.53 -12.82 -10.82
C GLY A 356 -10.38 -11.47 -11.50
N LYS A 357 -11.13 -10.45 -11.08
CA LYS A 357 -11.07 -9.12 -11.68
C LYS A 357 -10.77 -8.02 -10.66
N ILE A 358 -9.79 -7.17 -10.96
CA ILE A 358 -9.54 -5.91 -10.26
C ILE A 358 -10.10 -4.78 -11.12
N VAL A 359 -10.98 -3.97 -10.54
CA VAL A 359 -11.58 -2.79 -11.18
C VAL A 359 -11.24 -1.57 -10.34
N ILE A 360 -10.60 -0.57 -10.95
CA ILE A 360 -10.33 0.74 -10.36
C ILE A 360 -10.97 1.76 -11.28
N THR A 361 -11.95 2.52 -10.77
CA THR A 361 -12.66 3.50 -11.59
C THR A 361 -13.09 4.75 -10.83
N ASN A 362 -13.23 5.85 -11.56
CA ASN A 362 -13.76 7.14 -11.07
C ASN A 362 -13.01 7.71 -9.85
N SER A 363 -11.76 7.32 -9.66
CA SER A 363 -10.97 7.58 -8.46
C SER A 363 -9.99 8.74 -8.65
N TYR A 364 -9.56 9.34 -7.55
CA TYR A 364 -8.53 10.37 -7.52
C TYR A 364 -7.42 9.93 -6.58
N LEU A 365 -6.26 9.58 -7.13
CA LEU A 365 -5.14 9.01 -6.38
C LEU A 365 -3.99 10.03 -6.36
N SER A 366 -3.70 10.62 -5.19
CA SER A 366 -2.73 11.71 -5.09
C SER A 366 -2.04 11.86 -3.76
N GLY A 367 -0.86 12.49 -3.77
CA GLY A 367 -0.11 12.87 -2.58
C GLY A 367 0.58 11.69 -1.92
N ALA A 368 1.00 10.71 -2.71
CA ALA A 368 1.71 9.53 -2.25
C ALA A 368 3.22 9.77 -2.18
N ASN A 369 3.92 8.95 -1.41
CA ASN A 369 5.39 8.92 -1.32
C ASN A 369 6.00 7.76 -2.15
N ASP A 370 5.14 6.98 -2.80
CA ASP A 370 5.43 5.87 -3.70
C ASP A 370 4.28 5.82 -4.74
N ASP A 371 4.06 4.67 -5.39
CA ASP A 371 3.16 4.56 -6.54
C ASP A 371 1.67 4.78 -6.23
N ALA A 372 0.87 5.11 -7.24
CA ALA A 372 -0.59 5.12 -7.05
C ALA A 372 -1.19 3.71 -7.10
N VAL A 373 -0.75 2.86 -8.02
CA VAL A 373 -1.24 1.49 -8.17
C VAL A 373 -0.07 0.56 -8.41
N ASN A 374 0.02 -0.55 -7.66
CA ASN A 374 0.90 -1.68 -7.97
C ASN A 374 0.09 -2.99 -7.99
N ILE A 375 0.17 -3.77 -9.08
CA ILE A 375 -0.50 -5.06 -9.23
C ILE A 375 0.52 -6.09 -9.71
N HIS A 376 0.75 -7.15 -8.94
CA HIS A 376 1.70 -8.21 -9.27
C HIS A 376 1.40 -9.55 -8.58
N GLY A 377 2.04 -10.61 -9.05
CA GLY A 377 2.22 -11.87 -8.31
C GLY A 377 3.56 -11.89 -7.57
N THR A 378 3.92 -13.02 -6.95
CA THR A 378 5.22 -13.18 -6.29
C THR A 378 5.95 -14.39 -6.85
N TYR A 379 7.15 -14.18 -7.35
CA TYR A 379 8.07 -15.27 -7.65
C TYR A 379 8.65 -15.85 -6.36
N LEU A 380 8.67 -17.18 -6.27
CA LEU A 380 9.50 -17.88 -5.28
C LEU A 380 10.64 -18.59 -6.00
N ARG A 381 11.85 -18.46 -5.46
CA ARG A 381 13.05 -19.07 -6.03
C ARG A 381 13.13 -20.55 -5.68
N ILE A 382 13.44 -21.39 -6.65
CA ILE A 382 13.77 -22.80 -6.46
C ILE A 382 15.13 -22.92 -5.79
N ILE A 383 15.17 -23.49 -4.59
CA ILE A 383 16.39 -23.67 -3.80
C ILE A 383 16.79 -25.13 -3.63
N ASN A 384 15.88 -26.08 -3.84
CA ASN A 384 16.18 -27.51 -3.84
C ASN A 384 15.12 -28.32 -4.61
N LYS A 385 15.48 -29.54 -5.05
CA LYS A 385 14.58 -30.55 -5.64
C LYS A 385 14.74 -31.88 -4.89
N PRO A 386 14.02 -32.08 -3.75
CA PRO A 386 14.19 -33.28 -2.94
C PRO A 386 13.74 -34.57 -3.64
N LEU A 387 12.71 -34.50 -4.49
CA LEU A 387 12.16 -35.62 -5.27
C LEU A 387 11.81 -35.16 -6.68
N ALA A 388 11.57 -36.13 -7.58
CA ALA A 388 11.25 -35.86 -8.99
C ALA A 388 10.07 -34.89 -9.17
N ASN A 389 9.08 -34.92 -8.27
CA ASN A 389 7.89 -34.06 -8.28
C ASN A 389 7.83 -33.08 -7.09
N GLN A 390 8.97 -32.79 -6.44
CA GLN A 390 9.01 -31.85 -5.31
C GLN A 390 10.03 -30.75 -5.54
N LEU A 391 9.65 -29.52 -5.21
CA LEU A 391 10.57 -28.37 -5.16
C LEU A 391 10.45 -27.69 -3.80
N LEU A 392 11.59 -27.42 -3.18
CA LEU A 392 11.69 -26.46 -2.08
C LEU A 392 11.91 -25.09 -2.70
N VAL A 393 10.99 -24.17 -2.42
CA VAL A 393 11.01 -22.81 -2.94
C VAL A 393 11.08 -21.78 -1.81
N ARG A 394 11.63 -20.59 -2.10
CA ARG A 394 11.93 -19.56 -1.11
C ARG A 394 11.40 -18.18 -1.53
N PHE A 395 10.76 -17.50 -0.60
CA PHE A 395 10.56 -16.05 -0.65
C PHE A 395 11.92 -15.33 -0.53
N MET A 396 12.30 -14.58 -1.56
CA MET A 396 13.61 -13.96 -1.63
C MET A 396 13.63 -12.53 -1.05
N HIS A 397 12.61 -11.73 -1.37
CA HIS A 397 12.57 -10.35 -0.91
C HIS A 397 12.30 -10.25 0.60
N ASN A 398 13.05 -9.41 1.31
CA ASN A 398 12.96 -9.31 2.78
C ASN A 398 11.64 -8.72 3.27
N GLN A 399 10.89 -8.02 2.41
CA GLN A 399 9.60 -7.44 2.77
C GLN A 399 8.39 -8.28 2.33
N THR A 400 8.62 -9.43 1.68
CA THR A 400 7.54 -10.24 1.07
C THR A 400 7.78 -11.71 1.37
N PHE A 401 7.22 -12.19 2.50
CA PHE A 401 7.37 -13.58 2.94
C PHE A 401 6.28 -13.95 3.98
N GLY A 402 6.23 -15.22 4.39
CA GLY A 402 5.49 -15.68 5.57
C GLY A 402 4.00 -15.99 5.36
N PHE A 403 3.40 -15.47 4.29
CA PHE A 403 2.02 -15.73 3.89
C PHE A 403 1.89 -16.94 2.95
N GLU A 404 0.67 -17.45 2.83
CA GLU A 404 0.34 -18.63 2.05
C GLU A 404 0.22 -18.28 0.56
N ALA A 405 1.32 -18.39 -0.19
CA ALA A 405 1.37 -18.05 -1.62
C ALA A 405 0.88 -19.15 -2.58
N PHE A 406 0.68 -20.37 -2.08
CA PHE A 406 0.24 -21.53 -2.87
C PHE A 406 -0.76 -22.35 -2.07
N GLU A 407 -1.71 -22.95 -2.79
CA GLU A 407 -2.67 -23.91 -2.28
C GLU A 407 -2.68 -25.19 -3.11
N GLN A 408 -3.21 -26.27 -2.53
CA GLN A 408 -3.48 -27.48 -3.28
C GLN A 408 -4.43 -27.16 -4.46
N GLY A 409 -4.05 -27.61 -5.65
CA GLY A 409 -4.81 -27.37 -6.88
C GLY A 409 -4.31 -26.17 -7.68
N ASP A 410 -3.43 -25.32 -7.14
CA ASP A 410 -2.90 -24.19 -7.88
C ASP A 410 -2.07 -24.62 -9.08
N SER A 411 -2.25 -23.90 -10.19
CA SER A 411 -1.44 -24.04 -11.39
C SER A 411 -0.22 -23.12 -11.27
N ILE A 412 0.94 -23.64 -11.64
CA ILE A 412 2.21 -22.90 -11.57
C ILE A 412 2.92 -22.88 -12.92
N ALA A 413 3.71 -21.84 -13.14
CA ALA A 413 4.69 -21.75 -14.21
C ALA A 413 6.11 -21.86 -13.63
N LEU A 414 6.96 -22.62 -14.32
CA LEU A 414 8.41 -22.68 -14.06
C LEU A 414 9.09 -21.69 -15.01
N ILE A 415 9.86 -20.75 -14.46
CA ILE A 415 10.40 -19.60 -15.18
C ILE A 415 11.93 -19.55 -15.02
N HIS A 416 12.64 -19.38 -16.13
CA HIS A 416 14.08 -19.14 -16.08
C HIS A 416 14.35 -17.75 -15.52
N ALA A 417 15.07 -17.66 -14.40
CA ALA A 417 15.21 -16.38 -13.69
C ALA A 417 15.93 -15.29 -14.50
N LYS A 418 16.86 -15.67 -15.39
CA LYS A 418 17.64 -14.72 -16.20
C LYS A 418 16.87 -14.16 -17.40
N SER A 419 16.06 -15.00 -18.05
CA SER A 419 15.30 -14.61 -19.25
C SER A 419 13.87 -14.20 -18.93
N LEU A 420 13.36 -14.56 -17.74
CA LEU A 420 11.95 -14.41 -17.32
C LEU A 420 10.96 -15.15 -18.23
N LEU A 421 11.45 -16.16 -18.95
CA LEU A 421 10.63 -16.98 -19.83
C LEU A 421 10.17 -18.27 -19.16
N GLN A 422 8.91 -18.59 -19.37
CA GLN A 422 8.33 -19.84 -18.95
C GLN A 422 8.86 -21.00 -19.78
N TYR A 423 9.34 -22.06 -19.10
CA TYR A 423 9.78 -23.31 -19.73
C TYR A 423 8.95 -24.53 -19.30
N GLY A 424 8.11 -24.40 -18.28
CA GLY A 424 7.32 -25.52 -17.79
C GLY A 424 6.07 -25.09 -17.03
N THR A 425 5.17 -26.05 -16.82
CA THR A 425 3.96 -25.87 -16.01
C THR A 425 3.74 -27.08 -15.12
N ASN A 426 3.06 -26.87 -14.00
CA ASN A 426 2.62 -27.97 -13.15
C ASN A 426 1.39 -27.58 -12.34
N VAL A 427 0.88 -28.53 -11.55
CA VAL A 427 -0.20 -28.29 -10.59
C VAL A 427 0.24 -28.77 -9.23
N VAL A 428 0.09 -27.90 -8.22
CA VAL A 428 0.39 -28.20 -6.82
C VAL A 428 -0.57 -29.26 -6.31
N SER A 429 -0.05 -30.37 -5.79
CA SER A 429 -0.82 -31.42 -5.13
C SER A 429 -0.73 -31.35 -3.61
N ARG A 430 0.35 -30.76 -3.07
CA ARG A 430 0.54 -30.56 -1.62
C ARG A 430 1.47 -29.38 -1.37
N VAL A 431 1.18 -28.63 -0.31
CA VAL A 431 1.98 -27.50 0.18
C VAL A 431 2.39 -27.77 1.62
N GLU A 432 3.67 -27.59 1.92
CA GLU A 432 4.22 -27.71 3.27
C GLU A 432 5.04 -26.46 3.59
N LYS A 433 4.60 -25.68 4.57
CA LYS A 433 5.38 -24.56 5.10
C LYS A 433 6.53 -25.13 5.93
N ILE A 434 7.77 -24.95 5.49
CA ILE A 434 8.96 -25.40 6.22
C ILE A 434 9.37 -24.35 7.25
N ASN A 435 9.35 -23.08 6.85
CA ASN A 435 9.51 -21.91 7.72
C ASN A 435 8.83 -20.69 7.07
N ASP A 436 9.05 -19.48 7.59
CA ASP A 436 8.40 -18.28 7.05
C ASP A 436 8.87 -17.88 5.63
N LYS A 437 10.02 -18.36 5.17
CA LYS A 437 10.51 -18.11 3.81
C LYS A 437 10.44 -19.34 2.90
N ASP A 438 10.58 -20.54 3.44
CA ASP A 438 10.71 -21.76 2.66
C ASP A 438 9.42 -22.58 2.65
N VAL A 439 9.01 -22.99 1.45
CA VAL A 439 7.81 -23.78 1.20
C VAL A 439 8.18 -24.97 0.33
N LEU A 440 7.85 -26.18 0.79
CA LEU A 440 7.99 -27.40 -0.01
C LEU A 440 6.68 -27.62 -0.78
N LEU A 441 6.79 -27.66 -2.11
CA LEU A 441 5.69 -27.93 -3.00
C LEU A 441 5.85 -29.32 -3.59
N THR A 442 4.79 -30.12 -3.51
CA THR A 442 4.67 -31.37 -4.26
C THR A 442 3.72 -31.14 -5.43
N PHE A 443 4.07 -31.68 -6.59
CA PHE A 443 3.31 -31.50 -7.82
C PHE A 443 2.70 -32.80 -8.34
N LYS A 444 1.66 -32.65 -9.17
CA LYS A 444 0.96 -33.77 -9.84
C LYS A 444 1.83 -34.51 -10.86
N LYS A 445 2.81 -33.84 -11.47
CA LYS A 445 3.75 -34.41 -12.44
C LYS A 445 5.19 -34.19 -11.99
N PRO A 446 6.15 -35.04 -12.39
CA PRO A 446 7.57 -34.73 -12.24
C PRO A 446 7.92 -33.35 -12.82
N VAL A 447 8.86 -32.66 -12.19
CA VAL A 447 9.45 -31.40 -12.68
C VAL A 447 10.37 -31.71 -13.84
N THR A 448 10.33 -30.90 -14.89
CA THR A 448 11.12 -31.06 -16.12
C THR A 448 12.63 -31.13 -15.82
N GLU A 449 13.36 -31.82 -16.68
CA GLU A 449 14.82 -31.99 -16.54
C GLU A 449 15.60 -30.70 -16.82
N THR A 450 14.98 -29.73 -17.53
CA THR A 450 15.56 -28.42 -17.86
C THR A 450 15.54 -27.41 -16.71
N MET A 451 15.09 -27.81 -15.51
CA MET A 451 15.02 -26.91 -14.35
C MET A 451 16.41 -26.64 -13.76
N GLU A 452 16.69 -25.37 -13.45
CA GLU A 452 17.92 -24.96 -12.76
C GLU A 452 17.63 -24.46 -11.34
N LEU A 453 18.57 -24.68 -10.43
CA LEU A 453 18.53 -23.97 -9.15
C LEU A 453 18.67 -22.46 -9.41
N ASN A 454 17.95 -21.65 -8.62
CA ASN A 454 17.74 -20.22 -8.82
C ASN A 454 16.70 -19.81 -9.85
N ASP A 455 16.16 -20.73 -10.66
CA ASP A 455 14.91 -20.48 -11.37
C ASP A 455 13.80 -20.13 -10.39
N VAL A 456 12.72 -19.52 -10.89
CA VAL A 456 11.60 -19.11 -10.06
C VAL A 456 10.32 -19.80 -10.49
N ILE A 457 9.39 -19.90 -9.54
CA ILE A 457 8.03 -20.36 -9.79
C ILE A 457 7.05 -19.19 -9.63
N GLU A 458 6.04 -19.17 -10.48
CA GLU A 458 4.91 -18.24 -10.41
C GLU A 458 3.61 -19.01 -10.14
N ASN A 459 2.75 -18.47 -9.28
CA ASN A 459 1.39 -18.97 -9.12
C ASN A 459 0.45 -18.35 -10.17
N VAL A 460 0.17 -19.08 -11.25
CA VAL A 460 -0.66 -18.59 -12.36
C VAL A 460 -2.17 -18.81 -12.15
N THR A 461 -2.57 -19.39 -11.02
CA THR A 461 -3.96 -19.31 -10.54
C THR A 461 -4.27 -17.90 -10.04
N TRP A 462 -3.30 -17.27 -9.35
CA TRP A 462 -3.46 -16.01 -8.64
C TRP A 462 -2.98 -14.81 -9.47
N THR A 463 -3.59 -14.66 -10.64
CA THR A 463 -3.37 -13.55 -11.58
C THR A 463 -4.72 -12.96 -12.01
N PRO A 464 -4.92 -11.64 -11.89
CA PRO A 464 -6.23 -11.01 -12.13
C PRO A 464 -6.33 -10.39 -13.53
N GLU A 465 -7.53 -10.39 -14.10
CA GLU A 465 -7.90 -9.38 -15.10
C GLU A 465 -7.91 -8.00 -14.43
N VAL A 466 -7.47 -6.97 -15.16
CA VAL A 466 -7.33 -5.60 -14.65
C VAL A 466 -8.07 -4.61 -15.54
N TYR A 467 -8.87 -3.74 -14.93
CA TYR A 467 -9.53 -2.62 -15.59
C TYR A 467 -9.35 -1.34 -14.76
N ILE A 468 -8.58 -0.38 -15.27
CA ILE A 468 -8.30 0.91 -14.64
C ILE A 468 -8.83 2.01 -15.55
N ALA A 469 -9.86 2.74 -15.13
CA ALA A 469 -10.48 3.70 -16.02
C ALA A 469 -11.17 4.89 -15.35
N HIS A 470 -11.12 6.04 -16.03
CA HIS A 470 -11.75 7.28 -15.55
C HIS A 470 -11.15 7.80 -14.23
N ASP A 471 -9.88 7.49 -13.98
CA ASP A 471 -9.15 7.92 -12.79
C ASP A 471 -8.28 9.14 -13.09
N THR A 472 -8.01 9.94 -12.05
CA THR A 472 -6.97 10.97 -12.06
C THR A 472 -5.87 10.59 -11.09
N ILE A 473 -4.63 10.51 -11.58
CA ILE A 473 -3.43 10.15 -10.83
C ILE A 473 -2.48 11.35 -10.85
N ALA A 474 -2.21 11.95 -9.69
CA ALA A 474 -1.51 13.23 -9.60
C ALA A 474 -0.58 13.31 -8.39
N ARG A 475 0.49 14.11 -8.44
CA ARG A 475 1.45 14.27 -7.33
C ARG A 475 1.98 12.92 -6.84
N ILE A 476 2.56 12.17 -7.78
CA ILE A 476 3.21 10.89 -7.52
C ILE A 476 4.69 11.05 -7.82
N PRO A 477 5.59 10.89 -6.84
CA PRO A 477 7.01 11.09 -7.03
C PRO A 477 7.69 9.93 -7.75
N THR A 478 6.94 8.85 -8.00
CA THR A 478 7.36 7.61 -8.66
C THR A 478 6.44 7.28 -9.84
N ARG A 479 5.98 6.02 -9.93
CA ARG A 479 5.19 5.51 -11.04
C ARG A 479 3.70 5.72 -10.74
N GLY A 480 2.92 6.07 -11.74
CA GLY A 480 1.47 6.14 -11.58
C GLY A 480 0.89 4.75 -11.35
N VAL A 481 0.96 3.90 -12.38
CA VAL A 481 0.50 2.51 -12.35
C VAL A 481 1.67 1.60 -12.68
N LEU A 482 2.05 0.71 -11.74
CA LEU A 482 2.85 -0.48 -11.99
C LEU A 482 1.89 -1.68 -12.12
N VAL A 483 1.86 -2.35 -13.28
CA VAL A 483 0.96 -3.49 -13.47
C VAL A 483 1.63 -4.63 -14.22
N THR A 484 1.56 -5.81 -13.63
CA THR A 484 2.08 -7.06 -14.16
C THR A 484 1.01 -8.14 -13.94
N THR A 485 0.55 -8.74 -15.03
CA THR A 485 -0.47 -9.81 -14.98
C THR A 485 -0.51 -10.60 -16.27
N ARG A 486 -0.75 -11.91 -16.16
CA ARG A 486 -0.92 -12.81 -17.31
C ARG A 486 -2.30 -12.74 -17.93
N ARG A 487 -3.24 -12.03 -17.30
CA ARG A 487 -4.60 -11.86 -17.83
C ARG A 487 -4.71 -10.51 -18.51
N LYS A 488 -5.87 -10.27 -19.13
CA LYS A 488 -6.14 -9.02 -19.82
C LYS A 488 -6.05 -7.83 -18.86
N ALA A 489 -5.25 -6.84 -19.24
CA ALA A 489 -5.18 -5.55 -18.57
C ALA A 489 -5.63 -4.43 -19.53
N ILE A 490 -6.50 -3.54 -19.05
CA ILE A 490 -6.94 -2.36 -19.78
C ILE A 490 -6.75 -1.13 -18.88
N ILE A 491 -6.02 -0.14 -19.40
CA ILE A 491 -5.84 1.17 -18.77
C ILE A 491 -6.40 2.21 -19.74
N GLU A 492 -7.57 2.78 -19.44
CA GLU A 492 -8.21 3.71 -20.36
C GLU A 492 -8.86 4.95 -19.75
N LYS A 493 -8.84 6.06 -20.49
CA LYS A 493 -9.54 7.29 -20.12
C LYS A 493 -9.10 7.88 -18.77
N ASN A 494 -7.85 7.64 -18.39
CA ASN A 494 -7.25 8.20 -17.18
C ASN A 494 -6.50 9.49 -17.49
N VAL A 495 -6.29 10.31 -16.45
CA VAL A 495 -5.45 11.51 -16.51
C VAL A 495 -4.30 11.34 -15.54
N PHE A 496 -3.07 11.35 -16.07
CA PHE A 496 -1.84 11.33 -15.29
C PHE A 496 -1.25 12.74 -15.27
N GLU A 497 -1.09 13.32 -14.08
CA GLU A 497 -0.65 14.70 -13.87
C GLU A 497 0.67 14.73 -13.09
N GLY A 498 1.78 14.92 -13.80
CA GLY A 498 3.08 15.22 -13.19
C GLY A 498 3.64 14.09 -12.33
N THR A 499 3.47 12.83 -12.74
CA THR A 499 4.23 11.71 -12.15
C THR A 499 5.72 11.95 -12.40
N ASN A 500 6.62 11.73 -11.44
CA ASN A 500 8.05 12.01 -11.67
C ASN A 500 8.83 10.86 -12.30
N ASN A 501 8.36 9.62 -12.14
CA ASN A 501 8.79 8.50 -12.99
C ASN A 501 7.71 8.26 -14.06
N SER A 502 7.67 7.06 -14.65
CA SER A 502 6.66 6.69 -15.65
C SER A 502 5.23 6.74 -15.11
N ALA A 503 4.31 7.32 -15.88
CA ALA A 503 2.90 7.27 -15.56
C ALA A 503 2.37 5.82 -15.55
N ILE A 504 2.82 4.99 -16.49
CA ILE A 504 2.55 3.55 -16.52
C ILE A 504 3.88 2.81 -16.65
N SER A 505 4.08 1.82 -15.80
CA SER A 505 5.24 0.93 -15.79
C SER A 505 4.78 -0.52 -15.87
N ILE A 506 5.38 -1.27 -16.77
CA ILE A 506 5.22 -2.72 -16.89
C ILE A 506 6.59 -3.32 -16.59
N ALA A 507 6.65 -4.15 -15.56
CA ALA A 507 7.87 -4.82 -15.12
C ALA A 507 7.65 -6.35 -15.10
N ASP A 508 8.69 -7.07 -14.73
CA ASP A 508 8.71 -8.47 -14.30
C ASP A 508 10.12 -8.68 -13.77
N ASP A 509 10.29 -9.12 -12.53
CA ASP A 509 11.63 -9.23 -11.95
C ASP A 509 11.78 -10.48 -11.09
N ALA A 510 12.88 -11.21 -11.27
CA ALA A 510 13.23 -12.38 -10.46
C ALA A 510 14.57 -12.19 -9.74
N ALA A 511 14.96 -10.94 -9.49
CA ALA A 511 16.29 -10.59 -9.00
C ALA A 511 16.25 -9.70 -7.75
N SER A 512 15.36 -8.70 -7.73
CA SER A 512 15.27 -7.70 -6.66
C SER A 512 13.98 -7.87 -5.86
N TRP A 513 12.85 -7.42 -6.41
CA TRP A 513 11.55 -7.44 -5.73
C TRP A 513 10.85 -8.79 -5.81
N TYR A 514 11.19 -9.62 -6.81
CA TYR A 514 10.54 -10.90 -7.09
C TYR A 514 9.05 -10.72 -7.39
N GLU A 515 8.69 -9.61 -8.04
CA GLU A 515 7.33 -9.31 -8.47
C GLU A 515 7.09 -9.93 -9.84
N SER A 516 6.22 -10.94 -9.87
CA SER A 516 5.92 -11.70 -11.08
C SER A 516 4.75 -11.10 -11.85
N GLY A 517 4.69 -11.38 -13.15
CA GLY A 517 3.45 -11.22 -13.90
C GLY A 517 3.68 -10.78 -15.34
N MET A 518 4.28 -11.64 -16.16
CA MET A 518 4.46 -11.35 -17.58
C MET A 518 3.13 -10.91 -18.24
N ILE A 519 3.13 -9.75 -18.90
CA ILE A 519 2.00 -9.28 -19.71
C ILE A 519 1.83 -10.15 -20.95
N SER A 520 0.60 -10.60 -21.21
CA SER A 520 0.24 -11.27 -22.46
C SER A 520 -0.92 -10.62 -23.21
N ASN A 521 -1.55 -9.58 -22.65
CA ASN A 521 -2.59 -8.78 -23.30
C ASN A 521 -2.80 -7.46 -22.54
N LEU A 522 -2.28 -6.37 -23.07
CA LEU A 522 -2.38 -5.04 -22.47
C LEU A 522 -2.91 -4.01 -23.49
N LEU A 523 -3.96 -3.29 -23.09
CA LEU A 523 -4.52 -2.18 -23.86
C LEU A 523 -4.41 -0.88 -23.07
N ILE A 524 -3.66 0.09 -23.58
CA ILE A 524 -3.53 1.45 -23.03
C ILE A 524 -4.15 2.42 -24.04
N ARG A 525 -5.31 3.00 -23.72
CA ARG A 525 -6.00 3.89 -24.66
C ARG A 525 -6.72 5.08 -24.07
N TYR A 526 -6.86 6.15 -24.84
CA TYR A 526 -7.61 7.35 -24.45
C TYR A 526 -7.12 8.02 -23.16
N ASN A 527 -5.89 7.75 -22.72
CA ASN A 527 -5.30 8.39 -21.55
C ASN A 527 -4.67 9.73 -21.91
N LYS A 528 -4.57 10.61 -20.92
CA LYS A 528 -3.84 11.88 -21.01
C LYS A 528 -2.64 11.83 -20.08
N PHE A 529 -1.45 12.05 -20.61
CA PHE A 529 -0.19 12.09 -19.87
C PHE A 529 0.32 13.53 -19.87
N ASN A 530 0.23 14.21 -18.72
CA ASN A 530 0.54 15.63 -18.59
C ASN A 530 1.80 15.80 -17.77
N LEU A 531 2.90 16.19 -18.42
CA LEU A 531 4.20 16.48 -17.80
C LEU A 531 4.71 15.34 -16.90
N CYS A 532 4.40 14.10 -17.29
CA CYS A 532 4.88 12.89 -16.63
C CYS A 532 6.38 12.69 -16.86
N GLY A 533 6.99 11.89 -16.01
CA GLY A 533 8.38 11.48 -16.11
C GLY A 533 8.67 10.76 -17.41
N GLU A 534 9.94 10.72 -17.76
CA GLU A 534 10.43 10.21 -19.02
C GLU A 534 11.01 8.79 -18.84
N PRO A 535 10.52 7.77 -19.57
CA PRO A 535 9.36 7.80 -20.47
C PRO A 535 8.03 7.79 -19.69
N ALA A 536 6.96 8.34 -20.29
CA ALA A 536 5.63 8.33 -19.69
C ALA A 536 5.06 6.91 -19.57
N ILE A 537 5.37 6.04 -20.53
CA ILE A 537 5.09 4.60 -20.47
C ILE A 537 6.41 3.84 -20.60
N VAL A 538 6.73 3.00 -19.61
CA VAL A 538 7.86 2.06 -19.69
C VAL A 538 7.35 0.62 -19.66
N ILE A 539 7.89 -0.20 -20.55
CA ILE A 539 7.69 -1.65 -20.59
C ILE A 539 9.07 -2.29 -20.51
N ALA A 540 9.50 -2.66 -19.32
CA ALA A 540 10.88 -3.08 -19.08
C ALA A 540 10.93 -4.23 -18.06
N PRO A 541 10.84 -5.49 -18.53
CA PRO A 541 11.16 -6.63 -17.68
C PRO A 541 12.66 -6.59 -17.34
N GLU A 542 13.01 -7.02 -16.12
CA GLU A 542 14.38 -6.98 -15.60
C GLU A 542 15.20 -8.21 -16.03
N ASN A 543 14.86 -8.84 -17.17
CA ASN A 543 15.63 -9.93 -17.73
C ASN A 543 17.05 -9.46 -18.11
N THR A 544 18.04 -10.30 -17.80
CA THR A 544 19.47 -10.08 -18.09
C THR A 544 19.96 -10.91 -19.27
N GLN A 545 19.16 -11.87 -19.72
CA GLN A 545 19.42 -12.67 -20.90
C GLN A 545 18.35 -12.40 -21.95
N SER A 546 18.79 -11.93 -23.12
CA SER A 546 17.92 -11.81 -24.30
C SER A 546 17.57 -13.18 -24.88
N SER A 547 16.43 -13.25 -25.54
CA SER A 547 15.91 -14.44 -26.21
C SER A 547 15.13 -14.05 -27.46
N THR A 548 14.94 -14.99 -28.38
CA THR A 548 14.05 -14.81 -29.53
C THR A 548 12.60 -14.70 -29.08
N GLN A 549 12.20 -15.48 -28.08
CA GLN A 549 10.94 -15.28 -27.36
C GLN A 549 11.05 -14.07 -26.43
N LYS A 550 10.00 -13.27 -26.37
CA LYS A 550 9.93 -12.06 -25.55
C LYS A 550 9.10 -12.28 -24.29
N VAL A 551 9.43 -11.53 -23.23
CA VAL A 551 8.82 -11.68 -21.91
C VAL A 551 7.39 -11.18 -21.93
N HIS A 552 7.18 -9.95 -22.41
CA HIS A 552 5.85 -9.40 -22.60
C HIS A 552 5.38 -9.53 -24.04
N ASN A 553 4.07 -9.69 -24.22
CA ASN A 553 3.46 -9.87 -25.53
C ASN A 553 2.09 -9.20 -25.62
N HIS A 554 1.71 -8.81 -26.85
CA HIS A 554 0.39 -8.28 -27.22
C HIS A 554 0.03 -6.99 -26.45
N ILE A 555 0.72 -5.91 -26.81
CA ILE A 555 0.59 -4.60 -26.17
C ILE A 555 0.09 -3.59 -27.21
N VAL A 556 -1.05 -2.97 -26.93
CA VAL A 556 -1.64 -1.94 -27.79
C VAL A 556 -1.71 -0.62 -27.04
N ILE A 557 -0.97 0.37 -27.52
CA ILE A 557 -0.95 1.75 -27.02
C ILE A 557 -1.59 2.63 -28.08
N THR A 558 -2.84 3.06 -27.87
CA THR A 558 -3.59 3.77 -28.92
C THR A 558 -4.44 4.93 -28.45
N GLN A 559 -4.55 5.97 -29.29
CA GLN A 559 -5.46 7.10 -29.05
C GLN A 559 -5.20 7.83 -27.72
N ASN A 560 -3.95 7.81 -27.24
CA ASN A 560 -3.54 8.56 -26.06
C ASN A 560 -3.03 9.95 -26.46
N ILE A 561 -3.08 10.89 -25.50
CA ILE A 561 -2.53 12.24 -25.64
C ILE A 561 -1.36 12.38 -24.68
N PHE A 562 -0.18 12.67 -25.20
CA PHE A 562 1.04 12.89 -24.43
C PHE A 562 1.40 14.39 -24.50
N ASN A 563 1.30 15.08 -23.38
CA ASN A 563 1.79 16.45 -23.20
C ASN A 563 3.11 16.37 -22.44
N LEU A 564 4.21 16.28 -23.18
CA LEU A 564 5.51 15.89 -22.67
C LEU A 564 6.36 17.12 -22.28
N SER A 565 7.30 16.94 -21.37
CA SER A 565 8.37 17.90 -21.06
C SER A 565 9.70 17.55 -21.76
N SER A 566 9.82 16.34 -22.29
CA SER A 566 11.02 15.74 -22.88
C SER A 566 10.64 14.74 -23.98
N PRO A 567 11.48 14.44 -24.99
CA PRO A 567 11.07 13.68 -26.17
C PRO A 567 10.53 12.27 -25.91
N VAL A 568 11.10 11.47 -25.00
CA VAL A 568 10.73 10.05 -24.92
C VAL A 568 9.38 9.87 -24.22
N ALA A 569 8.36 9.43 -24.96
CA ALA A 569 7.05 9.13 -24.42
C ALA A 569 6.91 7.66 -23.99
N ILE A 570 7.47 6.76 -24.79
CA ILE A 570 7.28 5.32 -24.66
C ILE A 570 8.65 4.64 -24.82
N ALA A 571 9.00 3.75 -23.90
CA ALA A 571 10.12 2.85 -24.07
C ALA A 571 9.70 1.41 -23.77
N ALA A 572 10.10 0.47 -24.61
CA ALA A 572 9.85 -0.95 -24.43
C ALA A 572 11.11 -1.79 -24.62
N LYS A 573 11.28 -2.80 -23.77
CA LYS A 573 12.36 -3.78 -23.79
C LYS A 573 11.82 -5.21 -23.80
N SER A 574 12.48 -6.11 -24.51
CA SER A 574 12.24 -7.57 -24.49
C SER A 574 10.75 -7.94 -24.58
N SER A 575 10.04 -7.30 -25.51
CA SER A 575 8.59 -7.38 -25.71
C SER A 575 8.23 -7.63 -27.18
N ALA A 576 7.17 -8.37 -27.46
CA ALA A 576 6.69 -8.68 -28.81
C ALA A 576 5.24 -8.24 -29.04
N ASP A 577 4.84 -8.14 -30.32
CA ASP A 577 3.51 -7.73 -30.76
C ASP A 577 3.08 -6.40 -30.10
N ILE A 578 3.84 -5.34 -30.41
CA ILE A 578 3.65 -4.01 -29.84
C ILE A 578 3.10 -3.07 -30.91
N SER A 579 1.88 -2.59 -30.70
CA SER A 579 1.23 -1.61 -31.56
C SER A 579 1.17 -0.25 -30.87
N VAL A 580 1.88 0.74 -31.40
CA VAL A 580 1.76 2.15 -30.97
C VAL A 580 1.09 2.91 -32.11
N VAL A 581 -0.23 3.11 -31.99
CA VAL A 581 -1.04 3.59 -33.11
C VAL A 581 -2.00 4.72 -32.77
N ASN A 582 -2.13 5.71 -33.65
CA ASN A 582 -3.07 6.84 -33.51
C ASN A 582 -2.90 7.66 -32.21
N ASN A 583 -1.68 7.77 -31.67
CA ASN A 583 -1.39 8.60 -30.51
C ASN A 583 -1.07 10.04 -30.92
N TYR A 584 -1.28 10.98 -30.01
CA TYR A 584 -0.98 12.40 -30.20
C TYR A 584 0.12 12.83 -29.23
N PHE A 585 1.28 13.22 -29.75
CA PHE A 585 2.44 13.66 -28.97
C PHE A 585 2.62 15.17 -29.10
N ASN A 586 2.52 15.88 -27.98
CA ASN A 586 2.76 17.32 -27.86
C ASN A 586 4.07 17.55 -27.12
N LEU A 587 5.00 18.23 -27.78
CA LEU A 587 6.35 18.50 -27.26
C LEU A 587 6.66 20.00 -27.29
N PRO A 588 7.41 20.53 -26.30
CA PRO A 588 8.01 21.84 -26.38
C PRO A 588 9.25 21.82 -27.29
N GLY A 589 9.48 22.88 -28.08
CA GLY A 589 10.79 23.15 -28.68
C GLY A 589 10.98 22.69 -30.14
N VAL A 590 12.00 21.86 -30.39
CA VAL A 590 12.48 21.54 -31.76
C VAL A 590 11.81 20.28 -32.31
N ALA A 591 11.69 20.21 -33.63
CA ALA A 591 11.20 19.02 -34.33
C ALA A 591 11.99 17.76 -33.94
N VAL A 592 11.28 16.71 -33.55
CA VAL A 592 11.83 15.38 -33.24
C VAL A 592 11.22 14.32 -34.16
N LYS A 593 11.93 13.21 -34.38
CA LYS A 593 11.41 12.08 -35.14
C LYS A 593 10.62 11.15 -34.22
N GLU A 594 9.73 10.35 -34.79
CA GLU A 594 8.97 9.34 -34.03
C GLU A 594 9.89 8.34 -33.29
N THR A 595 11.05 8.03 -33.86
CA THR A 595 12.10 7.18 -33.25
C THR A 595 12.75 7.80 -32.00
N ASP A 596 12.65 9.11 -31.82
CA ASP A 596 13.14 9.79 -30.62
C ASP A 596 12.09 9.75 -29.49
N ILE A 597 10.82 9.56 -29.85
CA ILE A 597 9.66 9.56 -28.95
C ILE A 597 9.34 8.15 -28.45
N VAL A 598 9.50 7.15 -29.32
CA VAL A 598 9.19 5.75 -29.04
C VAL A 598 10.45 4.91 -29.22
N LYS A 599 10.93 4.32 -28.13
CA LYS A 599 12.18 3.54 -28.08
C LYS A 599 11.90 2.06 -27.88
N PHE A 600 12.62 1.23 -28.63
CA PHE A 600 12.52 -0.22 -28.54
C PHE A 600 13.90 -0.85 -28.38
N GLU A 601 14.04 -1.76 -27.44
CA GLU A 601 15.26 -2.53 -27.19
C GLU A 601 14.91 -4.01 -27.16
N ASP A 602 15.54 -4.84 -28.00
CA ASP A 602 15.30 -6.29 -28.01
C ASP A 602 13.81 -6.66 -28.20
N CYS A 603 13.04 -5.85 -28.94
CA CYS A 603 11.62 -6.06 -29.22
C CYS A 603 11.39 -6.67 -30.61
N ALA A 604 10.24 -7.32 -30.81
CA ALA A 604 9.82 -7.94 -32.07
C ALA A 604 8.39 -7.53 -32.46
N ASP A 605 8.04 -7.67 -33.73
CA ASP A 605 6.68 -7.42 -34.27
C ASP A 605 6.11 -6.05 -33.86
N ILE A 606 6.89 -5.00 -34.14
CA ILE A 606 6.54 -3.61 -33.79
C ILE A 606 5.72 -3.00 -34.92
N HIS A 607 4.57 -2.43 -34.57
CA HIS A 607 3.70 -1.70 -35.49
C HIS A 607 3.50 -0.24 -35.04
N LEU A 608 3.99 0.70 -35.86
CA LEU A 608 3.82 2.14 -35.68
C LEU A 608 2.95 2.68 -36.83
N SER A 609 1.82 3.31 -36.53
CA SER A 609 0.96 3.90 -37.57
C SER A 609 0.04 5.00 -37.05
N GLY A 610 -0.24 6.01 -37.87
CA GLY A 610 -1.23 7.06 -37.59
C GLY A 610 -0.90 7.99 -36.42
N ASN A 611 0.29 7.89 -35.83
CA ASN A 611 0.75 8.78 -34.76
C ASN A 611 0.98 10.19 -35.29
N LYS A 612 0.66 11.19 -34.45
CA LYS A 612 0.75 12.62 -34.80
C LYS A 612 1.64 13.32 -33.79
N ILE A 613 2.61 14.07 -34.29
CA ILE A 613 3.56 14.84 -33.48
C ILE A 613 3.27 16.32 -33.70
N SER A 614 3.01 17.04 -32.61
CA SER A 614 2.88 18.49 -32.59
C SER A 614 3.98 19.09 -31.72
N VAL A 615 4.67 20.07 -32.28
CA VAL A 615 5.73 20.78 -31.58
C VAL A 615 5.29 22.21 -31.40
N LYS A 616 5.14 22.63 -30.14
CA LYS A 616 4.81 24.02 -29.81
C LYS A 616 6.09 24.84 -29.83
N LYS A 617 6.08 25.89 -30.65
CA LYS A 617 7.14 26.91 -30.73
C LYS A 617 7.29 27.67 -29.43
#